data_AF-A0A815B0V2-F1
#
_entry.id   AF-A0A815B0V2-F1
#
_cell.length_a   1.000
_cell.length_b   1.000
_cell.length_c   1.000
_cell.angle_alpha   90.00
_cell.angle_beta   90.00
_cell.angle_gamma   90.00
#
_symmetry.space_group_name_H-M   'P 1'
#
loop_
_entity.id
_entity.type
_entity.pdbx_description
1 polymer ?
#
loop_
_entity_poly.entity_id
_entity_poly.type
_entity_poly.pdbx_seq_one_letter_code
_entity_poly.pdbx_strand_id
1 'polypeptide(L)'
;MSSNQIQLSKFELIRNEVLLEILEYFSSYDIFQTFYYLNKRYNALLFSLYLRMGLLNISKKSFDYYDYYIFSLVAKHIISFRREDKFVRLLYQILLSYFISIKYLTIYNIHIESCQSIVLQLNKSRQLIYLNL
;
A
#
# COMPACT_ATOMS: atom_id res chain seq x y z
N MET A 1 -24.24 -24.65 31.08
CA MET A 1 -23.78 -23.83 29.94
C MET A 1 -22.42 -23.26 30.29
N SER A 2 -21.33 -23.91 29.86
CA SER A 2 -19.98 -23.44 30.14
C SER A 2 -19.67 -22.24 29.25
N SER A 3 -19.39 -21.10 29.87
CA SER A 3 -18.78 -19.96 29.22
C SER A 3 -17.41 -20.37 28.68
N ASN A 4 -17.32 -20.65 27.38
CA ASN A 4 -16.04 -20.74 26.69
C ASN A 4 -15.40 -19.36 26.73
N GLN A 5 -14.59 -19.10 27.76
CA GLN A 5 -13.70 -17.96 27.78
C GLN A 5 -12.69 -18.16 26.65
N ILE A 6 -12.87 -17.39 25.57
CA ILE A 6 -11.89 -17.33 24.48
C ILE A 6 -10.60 -16.81 25.10
N GLN A 7 -9.61 -17.68 25.23
CA GLN A 7 -8.31 -17.31 25.76
C GLN A 7 -7.61 -16.44 24.71
N LEU A 8 -7.67 -15.13 24.90
CA LEU A 8 -7.01 -14.17 24.02
C LEU A 8 -5.50 -14.40 24.06
N SER A 9 -4.87 -14.43 22.89
CA SER A 9 -3.41 -14.49 22.82
C SER A 9 -2.83 -13.24 23.49
N LYS A 10 -1.63 -13.33 24.08
CA LYS A 10 -0.95 -12.17 24.67
C LYS A 10 -0.79 -11.02 23.66
N PHE A 11 -0.73 -11.35 22.37
CA PHE A 11 -0.64 -10.39 21.27
C PHE A 11 -1.92 -9.56 21.10
N GLU A 12 -3.10 -10.15 21.32
CA GLU A 12 -4.38 -9.42 21.30
C GLU A 12 -4.52 -8.40 22.45
N LEU A 13 -3.68 -8.47 23.47
CA LEU A 13 -3.71 -7.54 24.61
C LEU A 13 -2.89 -6.28 24.35
N ILE A 14 -2.05 -6.24 23.31
CA ILE A 14 -1.26 -5.05 22.96
C ILE A 14 -2.23 -3.93 22.58
N ARG A 15 -1.98 -2.70 23.03
CA ARG A 15 -2.83 -1.54 22.71
C ARG A 15 -2.67 -1.12 21.24
N ASN A 16 -3.71 -0.51 20.67
CA ASN A 16 -3.72 -0.11 19.26
C ASN A 16 -2.59 0.85 18.91
N GLU A 17 -2.28 1.78 19.79
CA GLU A 17 -1.26 2.81 19.58
C GLU A 17 0.12 2.17 19.43
N VAL A 18 0.43 1.21 20.30
CA VAL A 18 1.69 0.44 20.26
C VAL A 18 1.75 -0.41 18.99
N LEU A 19 0.64 -1.03 18.59
CA LEU A 19 0.58 -1.80 17.35
C LEU A 19 0.82 -0.93 16.13
N LEU A 20 0.20 0.26 16.06
CA LEU A 20 0.40 1.19 14.96
C LEU A 20 1.86 1.63 14.88
N GLU A 21 2.48 1.96 16.02
CA GLU A 21 3.90 2.31 16.09
C GLU A 21 4.79 1.16 15.62
N ILE A 22 4.50 -0.09 16.01
CA ILE A 22 5.23 -1.27 15.53
C ILE A 22 5.09 -1.42 14.00
N LEU A 23 3.87 -1.25 13.48
CA LEU A 23 3.59 -1.41 12.05
C LEU A 23 4.34 -0.38 11.18
N GLU A 24 4.71 0.79 11.72
CA GLU A 24 5.53 1.77 10.98
C GLU A 24 6.94 1.25 10.63
N TYR A 25 7.45 0.25 11.36
CA TYR A 25 8.75 -0.37 11.08
C TYR A 25 8.71 -1.47 10.02
N PHE A 26 7.52 -1.92 9.63
CA PHE A 26 7.36 -2.96 8.61
C PHE A 26 7.17 -2.36 7.23
N SER A 27 7.62 -3.09 6.20
CA SER A 27 7.25 -2.73 4.84
C SER A 27 5.76 -2.98 4.63
N SER A 28 5.13 -2.24 3.71
CA SER A 28 3.74 -2.51 3.33
C SER A 28 3.54 -3.97 2.89
N TYR A 29 4.57 -4.61 2.32
CA TYR A 29 4.50 -6.01 1.91
C TYR A 29 4.24 -6.92 3.11
N ASP A 30 5.09 -6.79 4.12
CA ASP A 30 5.08 -7.62 5.32
C ASP A 30 3.80 -7.36 6.10
N ILE A 31 3.37 -6.10 6.18
CA ILE A 31 2.11 -5.71 6.81
C ILE A 31 0.93 -6.47 6.17
N PHE A 32 0.78 -6.43 4.84
CA PHE A 32 -0.36 -7.07 4.20
C PHE A 32 -0.26 -8.60 4.16
N GLN A 33 0.92 -9.16 3.92
CA GLN A 33 1.11 -10.61 3.92
C GLN A 33 0.87 -11.22 5.30
N THR A 34 1.32 -10.56 6.37
CA THR A 34 1.28 -11.12 7.72
C THR A 34 -0.02 -10.76 8.46
N PHE A 35 -0.48 -9.51 8.36
CA PHE A 35 -1.53 -9.01 9.27
C PHE A 35 -2.94 -8.97 8.66
N TYR A 36 -3.08 -8.95 7.33
CA TYR A 36 -4.39 -8.80 6.67
C TYR A 36 -5.38 -9.95 6.94
N TYR A 37 -4.86 -11.14 7.27
CA TYR A 37 -5.69 -12.33 7.53
C TYR A 37 -5.78 -12.69 9.02
N LEU A 38 -5.22 -11.89 9.94
CA LEU A 38 -5.22 -12.23 11.36
C LEU A 38 -6.60 -12.08 11.99
N ASN A 39 -7.12 -10.86 12.06
CA ASN A 39 -8.46 -10.60 12.59
C ASN A 39 -8.99 -9.22 12.16
N LYS A 40 -10.27 -8.96 12.45
CA LYS A 40 -10.95 -7.70 12.10
C LYS A 40 -10.31 -6.46 12.71
N ARG A 41 -9.76 -6.56 13.92
CA ARG A 41 -9.11 -5.44 14.61
C ARG A 41 -7.83 -5.02 13.87
N TYR A 42 -6.96 -5.98 13.52
CA TYR A 42 -5.77 -5.66 12.72
C TYR A 42 -6.15 -5.05 11.40
N ASN A 43 -7.14 -5.62 10.70
CA ASN A 43 -7.59 -5.07 9.43
C ASN A 43 -8.05 -3.61 9.57
N ALA A 44 -8.82 -3.29 10.61
CA ALA A 44 -9.21 -1.91 10.89
C ALA A 44 -8.00 -0.99 11.13
N LEU A 45 -6.99 -1.46 11.87
CA LEU A 45 -5.75 -0.71 12.09
C LEU A 45 -4.98 -0.51 10.78
N LEU A 46 -4.87 -1.52 9.93
CA LEU A 46 -4.20 -1.41 8.63
C LEU A 46 -4.83 -0.32 7.76
N PHE A 47 -6.15 -0.22 7.74
CA PHE A 47 -6.87 0.81 6.99
C PHE A 47 -6.81 2.20 7.64
N SER A 48 -6.37 2.32 8.90
CA SER A 48 -6.11 3.62 9.52
C SER A 48 -4.71 4.18 9.21
N LEU A 49 -3.79 3.34 8.71
CA LEU A 49 -2.43 3.76 8.41
C LEU A 49 -2.34 4.53 7.09
N TYR A 50 -1.54 5.60 7.10
CA TYR A 50 -1.07 6.22 5.88
C TYR A 50 0.15 5.45 5.36
N LEU A 51 0.01 4.86 4.18
CA LEU A 51 0.99 3.89 3.70
C LEU A 51 2.05 4.56 2.84
N ARG A 52 3.31 4.19 3.10
CA ARG A 52 4.46 4.50 2.26
C ARG A 52 4.90 3.21 1.60
N MET A 53 4.73 3.12 0.29
CA MET A 53 4.98 1.89 -0.45
C MET A 53 6.14 2.07 -1.41
N GLY A 54 7.14 1.19 -1.28
CA GLY A 54 8.31 1.12 -2.14
C GLY A 54 8.36 -0.21 -2.88
N LEU A 55 8.16 -0.17 -4.19
CA LEU A 55 8.18 -1.30 -5.11
C LEU A 55 9.41 -1.23 -6.04
N LEU A 56 10.59 -1.11 -5.44
CA LEU A 56 11.87 -1.13 -6.15
C LEU A 56 12.39 -2.57 -6.23
N ASN A 57 12.96 -2.97 -7.38
CA ASN A 57 13.53 -4.31 -7.56
C ASN A 57 12.59 -5.50 -7.23
N ILE A 58 11.27 -5.29 -7.29
CA ILE A 58 10.31 -6.36 -6.98
C ILE A 58 10.20 -7.35 -8.14
N SER A 59 9.94 -8.62 -7.80
CA SER A 59 9.66 -9.64 -8.81
C SER A 59 8.32 -9.40 -9.50
N LYS A 60 8.14 -9.94 -10.72
CA LYS A 60 6.84 -9.95 -11.41
C LYS A 60 5.73 -10.52 -10.52
N LYS A 61 5.98 -11.67 -9.91
CA LYS A 61 5.01 -12.37 -9.06
C LYS A 61 4.58 -11.51 -7.86
N SER A 62 5.53 -10.87 -7.20
CA SER A 62 5.26 -9.97 -6.08
C SER A 62 4.43 -8.76 -6.53
N PHE A 63 4.75 -8.18 -7.69
CA PHE A 63 3.97 -7.08 -8.26
C PHE A 63 2.53 -7.50 -8.54
N ASP A 64 2.34 -8.63 -9.22
CA ASP A 64 1.00 -9.10 -9.60
C ASP A 64 0.14 -9.35 -8.34
N TYR A 65 0.75 -9.81 -7.25
CA TYR A 65 0.08 -9.90 -5.95
C TYR A 65 -0.38 -8.53 -5.42
N TYR A 66 0.50 -7.52 -5.45
CA TYR A 66 0.14 -6.16 -5.03
C TYR A 66 -1.00 -5.58 -5.86
N ASP A 67 -0.92 -5.77 -7.17
CA ASP A 67 -1.89 -5.22 -8.11
C ASP A 67 -3.29 -5.80 -7.89
N TYR A 68 -3.38 -7.13 -7.83
CA TYR A 68 -4.66 -7.82 -7.66
C TYR A 68 -5.25 -7.68 -6.26
N TYR A 69 -4.42 -7.84 -5.21
CA TYR A 69 -4.93 -8.01 -3.85
C TYR A 69 -4.79 -6.76 -2.98
N ILE A 70 -3.77 -5.93 -3.19
CA ILE A 70 -3.43 -4.87 -2.23
C ILE A 70 -3.91 -3.50 -2.72
N PHE A 71 -3.61 -3.11 -3.96
CA PHE A 71 -3.97 -1.77 -4.44
C PHE A 71 -5.47 -1.51 -4.42
N SER A 72 -6.29 -2.49 -4.80
CA SER A 72 -7.76 -2.38 -4.74
C SER A 72 -8.29 -2.07 -3.33
N LEU A 73 -7.58 -2.51 -2.30
CA LEU A 73 -7.98 -2.32 -0.90
C LEU A 73 -7.48 -1.01 -0.32
N VAL A 74 -6.21 -0.66 -0.59
CA VAL A 74 -5.51 0.39 0.16
C VAL A 74 -4.98 1.55 -0.67
N ALA A 75 -5.19 1.58 -2.00
CA ALA A 75 -4.68 2.66 -2.85
C ALA A 75 -5.05 4.05 -2.34
N LYS A 76 -6.27 4.22 -1.82
CA LYS A 76 -6.74 5.50 -1.26
C LYS A 76 -5.98 5.95 0.00
N HIS A 77 -5.25 5.06 0.67
CA HIS A 77 -4.45 5.33 1.87
C HIS A 77 -2.95 5.48 1.59
N ILE A 78 -2.51 5.24 0.35
CA ILE A 78 -1.11 5.38 -0.05
C ILE A 78 -0.79 6.87 -0.18
N ILE A 79 0.11 7.37 0.66
CA ILE A 79 0.57 8.77 0.66
C ILE A 79 1.89 8.95 -0.09
N SER A 80 2.68 7.88 -0.18
CA SER A 80 3.97 7.87 -0.86
C SER A 80 4.09 6.59 -1.65
N PHE A 81 4.33 6.69 -2.95
CA PHE A 81 4.54 5.55 -3.83
C PHE A 81 5.86 5.72 -4.59
N ARG A 82 6.76 4.76 -4.40
CA ARG A 82 8.04 4.70 -5.08
C ARG A 82 8.12 3.40 -5.87
N ARG A 83 8.41 3.45 -7.16
CA ARG A 83 8.40 2.27 -8.03
C ARG A 83 9.43 2.37 -9.14
N GLU A 84 9.89 1.24 -9.64
CA GLU A 84 10.57 1.14 -10.92
C GLU A 84 9.66 0.57 -12.02
N ASP A 85 9.72 1.12 -13.23
CA ASP A 85 8.91 0.67 -14.37
C ASP A 85 9.64 -0.34 -15.27
N LYS A 86 10.28 -1.35 -14.67
CA LYS A 86 11.05 -2.39 -15.40
C LYS A 86 10.24 -3.19 -16.44
N PHE A 87 8.93 -3.05 -16.47
CA PHE A 87 8.03 -3.92 -17.22
C PHE A 87 6.93 -3.15 -17.97
N VAL A 88 7.03 -1.83 -18.10
CA VAL A 88 5.99 -0.97 -18.72
C VAL A 88 4.61 -1.20 -18.10
N ARG A 89 4.56 -1.49 -16.80
CA ARG A 89 3.33 -1.90 -16.11
C ARG A 89 2.53 -0.72 -15.59
N LEU A 90 3.15 0.45 -15.53
CA LEU A 90 2.51 1.65 -15.03
C LEU A 90 1.37 2.11 -15.94
N LEU A 91 1.50 1.93 -17.25
CA LEU A 91 0.45 2.23 -18.21
C LEU A 91 -0.72 1.24 -18.15
N TYR A 92 -0.44 -0.05 -17.96
CA TYR A 92 -1.40 -1.11 -18.21
C TYR A 92 -1.99 -1.76 -16.95
N GLN A 93 -1.33 -1.64 -15.80
CA GLN A 93 -1.70 -2.41 -14.60
C GLN A 93 -2.09 -1.50 -13.44
N ILE A 94 -1.35 -0.42 -13.18
CA ILE A 94 -1.71 0.49 -12.09
C ILE A 94 -2.56 1.65 -12.59
N LEU A 95 -3.79 1.72 -12.10
CA LEU A 95 -4.62 2.92 -12.19
C LEU A 95 -4.19 3.92 -11.10
N LEU A 96 -3.26 4.82 -11.43
CA LEU A 96 -2.79 5.87 -10.50
C LEU A 96 -3.93 6.77 -10.01
N SER A 97 -5.02 6.84 -10.77
CA SER A 97 -6.23 7.57 -10.38
C SER A 97 -6.89 7.08 -9.07
N TYR A 98 -6.54 5.88 -8.60
CA TYR A 98 -7.01 5.34 -7.31
C TYR A 98 -6.24 5.86 -6.10
N PHE A 99 -5.09 6.48 -6.32
CA PHE A 99 -4.17 6.94 -5.27
C PHE A 99 -4.55 8.36 -4.83
N ILE A 100 -5.79 8.54 -4.35
CA ILE A 100 -6.38 9.87 -4.10
C ILE A 100 -5.62 10.67 -3.03
N SER A 101 -5.01 9.98 -2.07
CA SER A 101 -4.24 10.60 -0.98
C SER A 101 -2.74 10.74 -1.27
N ILE A 102 -2.30 10.43 -2.49
CA ILE A 102 -0.87 10.47 -2.81
C ILE A 102 -0.33 11.89 -2.71
N LYS A 103 0.81 12.01 -2.02
CA LYS A 103 1.55 13.26 -1.85
C LYS A 103 2.92 13.18 -2.51
N TYR A 104 3.51 11.99 -2.53
CA TYR A 104 4.85 11.77 -3.09
C TYR A 104 4.78 10.61 -4.07
N LEU A 105 5.08 10.89 -5.35
CA LEU A 105 5.20 9.87 -6.37
C LEU A 105 6.61 9.90 -6.94
N THR A 106 7.25 8.74 -6.98
CA THR A 106 8.50 8.59 -7.71
C THR A 106 8.49 7.32 -8.54
N ILE A 107 8.69 7.47 -9.82
CA ILE A 107 8.81 6.39 -10.79
C ILE A 107 10.24 6.44 -11.34
N TYR A 108 10.92 5.31 -11.35
CA TYR A 108 12.25 5.17 -11.94
C TYR A 108 12.15 4.42 -13.27
N ASN A 109 13.07 4.73 -14.18
CA ASN A 109 13.21 4.06 -15.46
C ASN A 109 11.92 4.08 -16.30
N ILE A 110 11.21 5.22 -16.24
CA ILE A 110 10.00 5.44 -17.03
C ILE A 110 10.36 5.59 -18.51
N HIS A 111 9.55 5.00 -19.38
CA HIS A 111 9.62 5.31 -20.81
C HIS A 111 8.97 6.67 -21.06
N ILE A 112 9.61 7.52 -21.88
CA ILE A 112 9.14 8.89 -22.14
C ILE A 112 7.68 8.94 -22.64
N GLU A 113 7.27 7.93 -23.42
CA GLU A 113 5.91 7.76 -23.94
C GLU A 113 4.87 7.54 -22.82
N SER A 114 5.29 6.99 -21.68
CA SER A 114 4.43 6.72 -20.53
C SER A 114 4.14 7.96 -19.68
N CYS A 115 5.02 8.97 -19.74
CA CYS A 115 4.93 10.16 -18.90
C CYS A 115 3.60 10.90 -19.07
N GLN A 116 3.15 11.09 -20.32
CA GLN A 116 1.92 11.83 -20.60
C GLN A 116 0.69 11.13 -20.02
N SER A 117 0.59 9.81 -20.17
CA SER A 117 -0.50 9.02 -19.58
C SER A 117 -0.49 9.07 -18.05
N ILE A 118 0.69 9.01 -17.45
CA ILE A 118 0.82 9.11 -15.99
C ILE A 118 0.34 10.46 -15.48
N VAL A 119 0.76 11.55 -16.12
CA VAL A 119 0.29 12.90 -15.78
C VAL A 119 -1.24 13.00 -15.91
N LEU A 120 -1.83 12.40 -16.96
CA LEU A 120 -3.28 12.37 -17.12
C LEU A 120 -3.99 11.60 -16.00
N GLN A 121 -3.46 10.46 -15.56
CA GLN A 121 -4.05 9.67 -14.48
C GLN A 121 -3.93 10.35 -13.10
N LEU A 122 -2.96 11.25 -12.93
CA LEU A 122 -2.74 12.01 -11.70
C LEU A 122 -3.68 13.20 -11.54
N ASN A 123 -4.56 13.47 -12.51
CA ASN A 123 -5.52 14.58 -12.45
C ASN A 123 -6.43 14.57 -11.20
N LYS A 124 -6.65 13.40 -10.58
CA LYS A 124 -7.42 13.25 -9.33
C LYS A 124 -6.58 13.43 -8.06
N SER A 125 -5.25 13.44 -8.18
CA SER A 125 -4.32 13.52 -7.05
C SER A 125 -4.12 14.97 -6.62
N ARG A 126 -5.15 15.56 -5.99
CA ARG A 126 -5.14 16.98 -5.56
C ARG A 126 -4.09 17.28 -4.47
N GLN A 127 -3.55 16.26 -3.83
CA GLN A 127 -2.61 16.39 -2.73
C GLN A 127 -1.16 16.14 -3.15
N LEU A 128 -0.87 15.96 -4.44
CA LEU A 128 0.47 15.68 -4.93
C LEU A 128 1.39 16.88 -4.66
N ILE A 129 2.41 16.66 -3.82
CA ILE A 129 3.42 17.65 -3.44
C ILE A 129 4.68 17.46 -4.29
N TYR A 130 5.04 16.21 -4.57
CA TYR A 130 6.25 15.87 -5.28
C TYR A 130 6.00 14.79 -6.33
N LEU A 131 6.48 15.06 -7.54
CA LEU A 131 6.46 14.14 -8.67
C LEU A 131 7.87 14.03 -9.26
N ASN A 132 8.38 12.81 -9.33
CA ASN A 132 9.63 12.50 -10.02
C ASN A 132 9.39 11.32 -10.96
N LEU A 133 9.71 11.50 -12.23
CA LEU A 133 9.48 10.55 -13.33
C LEU A 133 10.80 10.27 -14.03
#